data_AF-A0A953QTJ2-F1
#
_entry.id   AF-A0A953QTJ2-F1
#
_cell.length_a   1.000
_cell.length_b   1.000
_cell.length_c   1.000
_cell.angle_alpha   90.00
_cell.angle_beta   90.00
_cell.angle_gamma   90.00
#
_symmetry.space_group_name_H-M   'P 1'
#
loop_
_entity.id
_entity.type
_entity.pdbx_description
1 polymer ?
#
loop_
_entity_poly.entity_id
_entity_poly.type
_entity_poly.pdbx_seq_one_letter_code
_entity_poly.pdbx_strand_id
1 'polypeptide(L)'
;MDQAVLVKSDRDIGARVIEAVSGAHIPVTLVDWMYVPQLEEWQLIIATPWFDTKGPLTAYRALVDALKKAEIYEDVPTRRVFLRSPTDPLVKALQREVRQHDEGFLHILKHATRHPAEYSVVFAPVAGVGGAVPWRRFSSLDELKTFLSDDLGLGPSAIDEALHDLQRSDASSIYPMTLTTRQMKRLGFQ
;
A
#
# COMPACT_ATOMS: atom_id res chain seq x y z
N MET A 1 0.00 16.88 11.16
CA MET A 1 1.31 16.32 10.74
C MET A 1 1.03 15.44 9.54
N ASP A 2 1.60 15.79 8.41
CA ASP A 2 1.52 14.99 7.17
C ASP A 2 2.17 13.64 7.47
N GLN A 3 1.41 12.54 7.41
CA GLN A 3 2.02 11.21 7.47
C GLN A 3 2.77 11.03 6.17
N ALA A 4 4.09 10.79 6.24
CA ALA A 4 4.90 10.64 5.03
C ALA A 4 4.31 9.55 4.14
N VAL A 5 3.89 9.86 2.93
CA VAL A 5 3.36 8.88 1.97
C VAL A 5 4.39 7.76 1.81
N LEU A 6 3.95 6.50 1.82
CA LEU A 6 4.86 5.38 1.60
C LEU A 6 5.46 5.53 0.20
N VAL A 7 6.77 5.76 0.09
CA VAL A 7 7.43 6.06 -1.19
C VAL A 7 7.60 4.82 -2.06
N LYS A 8 7.82 5.01 -3.37
CA LYS A 8 7.93 3.91 -4.34
C LYS A 8 8.97 2.85 -3.94
N SER A 9 10.16 3.29 -3.50
CA SER A 9 11.23 2.37 -3.08
C SER A 9 10.81 1.44 -1.94
N ASP A 10 10.06 1.94 -0.96
CA ASP A 10 9.54 1.11 0.14
C ASP A 10 8.50 0.09 -0.36
N ARG A 11 7.67 0.46 -1.34
CA ARG A 11 6.69 -0.46 -1.94
C ARG A 11 7.39 -1.59 -2.70
N ASP A 12 8.37 -1.24 -3.53
CA ASP A 12 9.18 -2.19 -4.32
C ASP A 12 9.93 -3.16 -3.40
N ILE A 13 10.55 -2.64 -2.33
CA ILE A 13 11.18 -3.46 -1.28
C ILE A 13 10.15 -4.40 -0.64
N GLY A 14 8.98 -3.89 -0.26
CA GLY A 14 7.92 -4.70 0.33
C GLY A 14 7.52 -5.87 -0.56
N ALA A 15 7.30 -5.63 -1.85
CA ALA A 15 6.95 -6.66 -2.82
C ALA A 15 8.04 -7.73 -2.95
N ARG A 16 9.30 -7.33 -3.11
CA ARG A 16 10.46 -8.24 -3.20
C ARG A 16 10.63 -9.09 -1.93
N VAL A 17 10.43 -8.49 -0.75
CA VAL A 17 10.49 -9.22 0.53
C VAL A 17 9.37 -10.26 0.63
N ILE A 18 8.13 -9.90 0.23
CA ILE A 18 7.00 -10.84 0.23
C ILE A 18 7.28 -12.02 -0.71
N GLU A 19 7.80 -11.75 -1.91
CA GLU A 19 8.17 -12.77 -2.88
C GLU A 19 9.24 -13.72 -2.31
N ALA A 20 10.31 -13.19 -1.72
CA ALA A 20 11.38 -13.98 -1.11
C ALA A 20 10.87 -14.88 0.03
N VAL A 21 10.04 -14.32 0.92
CA VAL A 21 9.44 -15.05 2.06
C VAL A 21 8.48 -16.14 1.57
N SER A 22 7.70 -15.86 0.53
CA SER A 22 6.82 -16.83 -0.14
C SER A 22 7.61 -17.99 -0.77
N GLY A 23 8.67 -17.68 -1.53
CA GLY A 23 9.55 -18.69 -2.14
C GLY A 23 10.29 -19.56 -1.10
N ALA A 24 10.50 -19.04 0.11
CA ALA A 24 11.06 -19.78 1.24
C ALA A 24 10.02 -20.58 2.04
N HIS A 25 8.74 -20.58 1.63
CA HIS A 25 7.63 -21.28 2.29
C HIS A 25 7.48 -20.89 3.78
N ILE A 26 7.83 -19.65 4.11
CA ILE A 26 7.60 -19.12 5.45
C ILE A 26 6.10 -18.78 5.54
N PRO A 27 5.34 -19.35 6.49
CA PRO A 27 3.93 -19.03 6.63
C PRO A 27 3.77 -17.59 7.13
N VAL A 28 2.98 -16.81 6.40
CA VAL A 28 2.75 -15.40 6.68
C VAL A 28 1.25 -15.19 6.92
N THR A 29 0.93 -14.48 8.00
CA THR A 29 -0.46 -14.19 8.41
C THR A 29 -0.83 -12.71 8.24
N LEU A 30 0.17 -11.85 8.06
CA LEU A 30 0.03 -10.43 7.77
C LEU A 30 1.37 -9.93 7.22
N VAL A 31 1.34 -9.06 6.20
CA VAL A 31 2.45 -8.18 5.84
C VAL A 31 1.91 -6.79 5.66
N ASP A 32 2.49 -5.82 6.36
CA ASP A 32 2.07 -4.43 6.19
C ASP A 32 3.15 -3.43 6.55
N TRP A 33 3.09 -2.27 5.92
CA TRP A 33 3.90 -1.11 6.26
C TRP A 33 3.22 -0.32 7.38
N MET A 34 4.00 0.03 8.40
CA MET A 34 3.58 0.84 9.54
C MET A 34 4.46 2.07 9.65
N TYR A 35 3.85 3.25 9.57
CA TYR A 35 4.55 4.50 9.86
C TYR A 35 4.75 4.63 11.37
N VAL A 36 5.99 4.87 11.79
CA VAL A 36 6.33 5.12 13.19
C VAL A 36 6.64 6.61 13.36
N PRO A 37 5.70 7.42 13.89
CA PRO A 37 5.86 8.87 13.94
C PRO A 37 7.10 9.33 14.71
N GLN A 38 7.49 8.61 15.77
CA GLN A 38 8.65 8.94 16.60
C GLN A 38 9.98 8.80 15.85
N LEU A 39 10.01 7.96 14.81
CA LEU A 39 11.19 7.71 13.99
C LEU A 39 11.11 8.37 12.62
N GLU A 40 9.94 8.93 12.27
CA GLU A 40 9.63 9.44 10.93
C GLU A 40 9.94 8.43 9.81
N GLU A 41 9.78 7.14 10.12
CA GLU A 41 10.16 6.04 9.23
C GLU A 41 9.00 5.04 9.06
N TRP A 42 8.88 4.51 7.84
CA TRP A 42 8.05 3.33 7.58
C TRP A 42 8.78 2.06 7.97
N GLN A 43 8.08 1.14 8.65
CA GLN A 43 8.58 -0.18 9.04
C GLN A 43 7.71 -1.28 8.44
N LEU A 44 8.33 -2.29 7.85
CA LEU A 44 7.65 -3.45 7.30
C LEU A 44 7.45 -4.49 8.40
N ILE A 45 6.19 -4.77 8.73
CA ILE A 45 5.80 -5.77 9.71
C ILE A 45 5.39 -7.04 8.98
N ILE A 46 5.99 -8.18 9.33
CA ILE A 46 5.66 -9.50 8.80
C ILE A 46 5.28 -10.39 9.98
N ALA A 47 4.02 -10.80 10.05
CA ALA A 47 3.54 -11.70 11.09
C ALA A 47 3.64 -13.16 10.64
N THR A 48 4.39 -13.98 11.37
CA THR A 48 4.61 -15.39 11.04
C THR A 48 4.46 -16.29 12.28
N PRO A 49 3.70 -17.40 12.19
CA PRO A 49 3.64 -18.38 13.28
C PRO A 49 5.00 -18.93 13.69
N TRP A 50 6.00 -18.91 12.80
CA TRP A 50 7.36 -19.36 13.12
C TRP A 50 8.01 -18.56 14.24
N PHE A 51 7.58 -17.31 14.45
CA PHE A 51 8.05 -16.50 15.57
C PHE A 51 7.76 -17.19 16.91
N ASP A 52 6.58 -17.81 17.03
CA ASP A 52 6.15 -18.52 18.25
C ASP A 52 6.62 -19.98 18.24
N THR A 53 6.49 -20.69 17.12
CA THR A 53 6.73 -22.14 17.07
C THR A 53 8.19 -22.52 16.92
N LYS A 54 9.02 -21.66 16.31
CA LYS A 54 10.46 -21.88 16.11
C LYS A 54 11.35 -20.92 16.92
N GLY A 55 10.73 -19.90 17.52
CA GLY A 55 11.39 -18.83 18.25
C GLY A 55 11.90 -17.68 17.35
N PRO A 56 12.07 -16.46 17.92
CA PRO A 56 12.41 -15.26 17.16
C PRO A 56 13.71 -15.40 16.35
N LEU A 57 14.77 -15.92 16.96
CA LEU A 57 16.08 -16.05 16.31
C LEU A 57 16.01 -16.94 15.06
N THR A 58 15.32 -18.07 15.15
CA THR A 58 15.16 -19.02 14.04
C THR A 58 14.31 -18.42 12.93
N ALA A 59 13.23 -17.70 13.28
CA ALA A 59 12.38 -17.01 12.32
C ALA A 59 13.16 -15.93 11.56
N TYR A 60 13.96 -15.11 12.26
CA TYR A 60 14.79 -14.08 11.65
C TYR A 60 15.89 -14.66 10.77
N ARG A 61 16.54 -15.75 11.18
CA ARG A 61 17.50 -16.46 10.33
C ARG A 61 16.86 -16.92 9.03
N ALA A 62 15.67 -17.53 9.11
CA ALA A 62 14.95 -17.96 7.92
C ALA A 62 14.58 -16.79 6.98
N LEU A 63 14.20 -15.63 7.53
CA LEU A 63 14.00 -14.42 6.73
C LEU A 63 15.31 -14.01 6.03
N VAL A 64 16.42 -13.91 6.77
CA VAL A 64 17.72 -13.55 6.19
C VAL A 64 18.14 -14.52 5.09
N ASP A 65 17.97 -15.82 5.31
CA ASP A 65 18.29 -16.85 4.32
C ASP A 65 17.40 -16.72 3.08
N ALA A 66 16.11 -16.40 3.25
CA ALA A 66 15.19 -16.15 2.15
C ALA A 66 15.62 -14.93 1.32
N LEU A 67 15.96 -13.82 1.98
CA LEU A 67 16.43 -12.59 1.31
C LEU A 67 17.75 -12.82 0.57
N LYS A 68 18.68 -13.59 1.14
CA LYS A 68 19.95 -13.95 0.49
C LYS A 68 19.73 -14.85 -0.72
N LYS A 69 18.85 -15.85 -0.59
CA LYS A 69 18.50 -16.76 -1.70
C LYS A 69 17.85 -16.02 -2.86
N ALA A 70 17.09 -14.96 -2.57
CA ALA A 70 16.50 -14.08 -3.58
C ALA A 70 17.48 -12.99 -4.09
N GLU A 71 18.72 -12.97 -3.59
CA GLU A 71 19.74 -11.97 -3.95
C GLU A 71 19.32 -10.51 -3.67
N ILE A 72 18.43 -10.30 -2.68
CA ILE A 72 17.90 -8.97 -2.33
C ILE A 72 18.36 -8.48 -0.96
N TYR A 73 19.14 -9.28 -0.22
CA TYR A 73 19.49 -8.99 1.18
C TYR A 73 20.17 -7.62 1.36
N GLU A 74 21.07 -7.24 0.44
CA GLU A 74 21.80 -5.96 0.51
C GLU A 74 20.92 -4.74 0.15
N ASP A 75 19.84 -4.95 -0.62
CA ASP A 75 18.91 -3.90 -1.02
C ASP A 75 17.82 -3.63 0.02
N VAL A 76 17.57 -4.61 0.90
CA VAL A 76 16.52 -4.54 1.90
C VAL A 76 17.06 -3.88 3.17
N PRO A 77 16.48 -2.76 3.64
CA PRO A 77 16.88 -2.14 4.89
C PRO A 77 16.37 -2.98 6.06
N THR A 78 17.09 -4.06 6.39
CA THR A 78 16.69 -5.06 7.40
C THR A 78 16.38 -4.45 8.77
N ARG A 79 16.97 -3.30 9.12
CA ARG A 79 16.63 -2.52 10.33
C ARG A 79 15.16 -2.07 10.39
N ARG A 80 14.50 -1.98 9.24
CA ARG A 80 13.10 -1.55 9.06
C ARG A 80 12.16 -2.74 8.86
N VAL A 81 12.66 -3.98 8.84
CA VAL A 81 11.86 -5.19 8.64
C VAL A 81 11.75 -5.97 9.94
N PHE A 82 10.52 -6.15 10.41
CA PHE A 82 10.23 -6.78 11.70
C PHE A 82 9.38 -8.03 11.54
N LEU A 83 9.88 -9.15 12.08
CA LEU A 83 9.07 -10.33 12.29
C LEU A 83 8.34 -10.22 13.62
N ARG A 84 7.06 -10.59 13.64
CA ARG A 84 6.22 -10.59 14.84
C ARG A 84 5.39 -11.87 14.95
N SER A 85 4.97 -12.18 16.18
CA SER A 85 3.95 -13.20 16.43
C SER A 85 2.60 -12.78 15.81
N PRO A 86 1.82 -13.70 15.25
CA PRO A 86 0.42 -13.45 14.87
C PRO A 86 -0.49 -13.09 16.06
N THR A 87 -0.02 -13.32 17.29
CA THR A 87 -0.70 -12.97 18.55
C THR A 87 -0.24 -11.64 19.14
N ASP A 88 0.78 -11.00 18.57
CA ASP A 88 1.27 -9.69 19.00
C ASP A 88 0.11 -8.65 18.97
N PRO A 89 -0.09 -7.87 20.05
CA PRO A 89 -1.16 -6.88 20.11
C PRO A 89 -1.17 -5.89 18.94
N LEU A 90 0.02 -5.49 18.46
CA LEU A 90 0.14 -4.66 17.27
C LEU A 90 -0.40 -5.39 16.05
N VAL A 91 0.04 -6.63 15.80
CA VAL A 91 -0.43 -7.45 14.67
C VAL A 91 -1.95 -7.62 14.72
N LYS A 92 -2.53 -7.85 15.91
CA LYS A 92 -3.99 -7.94 16.06
C LYS A 92 -4.71 -6.62 15.76
N ALA A 93 -4.13 -5.48 16.14
CA ALA A 93 -4.67 -4.17 15.78
C ALA A 93 -4.64 -3.97 14.25
N LEU A 94 -3.50 -4.25 13.63
CA LEU A 94 -3.33 -4.18 12.17
C LEU A 94 -4.32 -5.08 11.43
N GLN A 95 -4.49 -6.33 11.86
CA GLN A 95 -5.46 -7.26 11.28
C GLN A 95 -6.91 -6.77 11.39
N ARG A 96 -7.27 -6.06 12.46
CA ARG A 96 -8.61 -5.46 12.60
C ARG A 96 -8.82 -4.31 11.62
N GLU A 97 -7.82 -3.45 11.44
CA GLU A 97 -7.86 -2.34 10.47
C GLU A 97 -7.99 -2.85 9.04
N VAL A 98 -7.24 -3.90 8.66
CA VAL A 98 -7.30 -4.47 7.31
C VAL A 98 -8.65 -5.10 7.01
N ARG A 99 -9.35 -5.64 8.02
CA ARG A 99 -10.70 -6.19 7.83
C ARG A 99 -11.75 -5.11 7.61
N GLN A 100 -11.51 -3.89 8.10
CA GLN A 100 -12.38 -2.74 7.89
C GLN A 100 -12.05 -2.09 6.55
N HIS A 101 -12.80 -2.48 5.53
CA HIS A 101 -12.71 -1.92 4.19
C HIS A 101 -14.00 -1.21 3.84
N ASP A 102 -13.87 -0.09 3.15
CA ASP A 102 -14.99 0.60 2.55
C ASP A 102 -15.03 0.26 1.06
N GLU A 103 -16.22 -0.05 0.56
CA GLU A 103 -16.50 -0.10 -0.86
C GLU A 103 -16.90 1.30 -1.33
N GLY A 104 -16.37 1.77 -2.45
CA GLY A 104 -16.51 3.14 -2.90
C GLY A 104 -16.27 3.34 -4.39
N PHE A 105 -16.50 4.57 -4.82
CA PHE A 105 -16.12 5.08 -6.13
C PHE A 105 -14.75 5.74 -6.03
N LEU A 106 -13.90 5.49 -7.02
CA LEU A 106 -12.68 6.25 -7.24
C LEU A 106 -12.93 7.25 -8.36
N HIS A 107 -13.14 8.52 -8.02
CA HIS A 107 -13.33 9.58 -8.99
C HIS A 107 -11.98 10.16 -9.40
N ILE A 108 -11.78 10.37 -10.70
CA ILE A 108 -10.60 10.98 -11.27
C ILE A 108 -11.03 12.28 -11.94
N LEU A 109 -10.33 13.37 -11.65
CA LEU A 109 -10.63 14.70 -12.19
C LEU A 109 -9.37 15.27 -12.84
N LYS A 110 -9.52 15.87 -14.01
CA LYS A 110 -8.47 16.59 -14.74
C LYS A 110 -8.71 18.09 -14.61
N HIS A 111 -7.70 18.81 -14.13
CA HIS A 111 -7.72 20.26 -13.92
C HIS A 111 -7.09 20.95 -15.14
N ALA A 112 -7.83 20.99 -16.25
CA ALA A 112 -7.35 21.46 -17.55
C ALA A 112 -6.96 22.96 -17.59
N THR A 113 -7.38 23.75 -16.60
CA THR A 113 -7.05 25.18 -16.49
C THR A 113 -5.63 25.45 -15.99
N ARG A 114 -4.88 24.41 -15.59
CA ARG A 114 -3.47 24.49 -15.22
C ARG A 114 -2.59 23.91 -16.33
N HIS A 115 -1.43 24.52 -16.56
CA HIS A 115 -0.43 24.03 -17.51
C HIS A 115 0.91 23.81 -16.79
N PRO A 116 1.43 22.58 -16.74
CA PRO A 116 0.81 21.34 -17.25
C PRO A 116 -0.49 20.98 -16.50
N ALA A 117 -1.36 20.18 -17.15
CA ALA A 117 -2.62 19.76 -16.56
C ALA A 117 -2.37 18.91 -15.28
N GLU A 118 -3.04 19.27 -14.20
CA GLU A 118 -3.00 18.52 -12.94
C GLU A 118 -4.17 17.54 -12.86
N TYR A 119 -4.04 16.51 -12.04
CA TYR A 119 -5.07 15.51 -11.82
C TYR A 119 -5.33 15.34 -10.32
N SER A 120 -6.55 14.96 -9.96
CA SER A 120 -6.86 14.54 -8.61
C SER A 120 -7.68 13.27 -8.60
N VAL A 121 -7.39 12.40 -7.65
CA VAL A 121 -8.14 11.19 -7.36
C VAL A 121 -8.85 11.36 -6.02
N VAL A 122 -10.13 11.00 -5.97
CA VAL A 122 -10.99 11.11 -4.80
C VAL A 122 -11.61 9.73 -4.55
N PHE A 123 -11.53 9.22 -3.32
CA PHE A 123 -12.19 7.96 -2.96
C PHE A 123 -13.46 8.24 -2.16
N ALA A 124 -14.62 8.03 -2.77
CA ALA A 124 -15.94 8.26 -2.17
C ALA A 124 -16.58 6.92 -1.73
N PRO A 125 -16.56 6.58 -0.43
CA PRO A 125 -17.18 5.33 0.05
C PRO A 125 -18.71 5.36 -0.13
N VAL A 126 -19.30 4.23 -0.53
CA VAL A 126 -20.76 4.04 -0.71
C VAL A 126 -21.49 4.12 0.63
N ALA A 127 -20.86 3.64 1.70
CA ALA A 127 -21.37 3.69 3.06
C ALA A 127 -20.25 4.14 4.01
N GLY A 128 -20.59 4.94 5.01
CA GLY A 128 -19.63 5.45 5.98
C GLY A 128 -20.26 6.49 6.92
N VAL A 129 -19.49 6.94 7.90
CA VAL A 129 -19.92 7.89 8.95
C VAL A 129 -20.18 9.32 8.45
N GLY A 130 -19.94 9.60 7.17
CA GLY A 130 -19.92 10.95 6.60
C GLY A 130 -18.63 11.70 6.96
N GLY A 131 -18.17 12.61 6.09
CA GLY A 131 -16.92 13.36 6.31
C GLY A 131 -16.32 13.93 5.03
N ALA A 132 -15.14 14.55 5.16
CA ALA A 132 -14.35 14.97 4.00
C ALA A 132 -13.95 13.74 3.18
N VAL A 133 -14.13 13.83 1.86
CA VAL A 133 -13.81 12.71 0.96
C VAL A 133 -12.30 12.69 0.73
N PRO A 134 -11.61 11.58 1.05
CA PRO A 134 -10.16 11.48 0.92
C PRO A 134 -9.75 11.72 -0.53
N TRP A 135 -8.72 12.53 -0.75
CA TRP A 135 -8.21 12.80 -2.10
C TRP A 135 -6.68 12.88 -2.19
N ARG A 136 -6.15 12.76 -3.42
CA ARG A 136 -4.73 12.93 -3.75
C ARG A 136 -4.56 13.65 -5.09
N ARG A 137 -3.50 14.47 -5.22
CA ARG A 137 -3.16 15.19 -6.46
C ARG A 137 -1.95 14.57 -7.17
N PHE A 138 -1.91 14.76 -8.49
CA PHE A 138 -0.85 14.34 -9.39
C PHE A 138 -0.52 15.48 -10.35
N SER A 139 0.76 15.68 -10.62
CA SER A 139 1.24 16.80 -11.45
C SER A 139 1.30 16.45 -12.93
N SER A 140 1.13 15.17 -13.27
CA SER A 140 1.16 14.67 -14.64
C SER A 140 0.26 13.44 -14.83
N LEU A 141 -0.04 13.14 -16.10
CA LEU A 141 -0.80 11.95 -16.46
C LEU A 141 -0.01 10.66 -16.17
N ASP A 142 1.31 10.68 -16.34
CA ASP A 142 2.16 9.51 -16.11
C ASP A 142 2.26 9.17 -14.62
N GLU A 143 2.30 10.18 -13.74
CA GLU A 143 2.20 9.98 -12.29
C GLU A 143 0.86 9.37 -11.90
N LEU A 144 -0.25 9.86 -12.48
CA LEU A 144 -1.58 9.29 -12.25
C LEU A 144 -1.63 7.83 -12.73
N LYS A 145 -1.16 7.54 -13.94
CA LYS A 145 -1.13 6.16 -14.48
C LYS A 145 -0.36 5.21 -13.57
N THR A 146 0.85 5.61 -13.17
CA THR A 146 1.71 4.83 -12.26
C THR A 146 0.99 4.56 -10.94
N PHE A 147 0.27 5.54 -10.40
CA PHE A 147 -0.51 5.35 -9.19
C PHE A 147 -1.69 4.39 -9.40
N LEU A 148 -2.43 4.52 -10.49
CA LEU A 148 -3.55 3.62 -10.80
C LEU A 148 -3.06 2.17 -10.99
N SER A 149 -1.96 1.96 -11.70
CA SER A 149 -1.42 0.62 -11.96
C SER A 149 -0.69 0.04 -10.75
N ASP A 150 0.34 0.72 -10.25
CA ASP A 150 1.31 0.15 -9.33
C ASP A 150 0.83 0.25 -7.88
N ASP A 151 0.18 1.36 -7.54
CA ASP A 151 -0.22 1.65 -6.15
C ASP A 151 -1.61 1.14 -5.82
N LEU A 152 -2.56 1.28 -6.75
CA LEU A 152 -3.92 0.75 -6.60
C LEU A 152 -4.11 -0.65 -7.18
N GLY A 153 -3.16 -1.15 -7.98
CA GLY A 153 -3.22 -2.49 -8.55
C GLY A 153 -4.31 -2.64 -9.63
N LEU A 154 -4.69 -1.55 -10.30
CA LEU A 154 -5.75 -1.62 -11.31
C LEU A 154 -5.25 -2.29 -12.59
N GLY A 155 -6.12 -3.14 -13.16
CA GLY A 155 -5.84 -3.80 -14.43
C GLY A 155 -5.79 -2.81 -15.60
N PRO A 156 -5.01 -3.10 -16.66
CA PRO A 156 -4.84 -2.20 -17.80
C PRO A 156 -6.17 -1.76 -18.43
N SER A 157 -7.14 -2.66 -18.56
CA SER A 157 -8.44 -2.35 -19.16
C SER A 157 -9.23 -1.29 -18.37
N ALA A 158 -9.23 -1.38 -17.05
CA ALA A 158 -9.92 -0.39 -16.19
C ALA A 158 -9.23 0.98 -16.26
N ILE A 159 -7.90 0.99 -16.36
CA ILE A 159 -7.13 2.22 -16.52
C ILE A 159 -7.42 2.84 -17.89
N ASP A 160 -7.36 2.07 -18.97
CA ASP A 160 -7.60 2.55 -20.33
C ASP A 160 -9.01 3.15 -20.48
N GLU A 161 -10.03 2.48 -19.93
CA GLU A 161 -11.41 2.97 -19.90
C GLU A 161 -11.52 4.29 -19.12
N ALA A 162 -10.97 4.33 -17.90
CA ALA A 162 -11.02 5.53 -17.07
C ALA A 162 -10.28 6.71 -17.70
N LEU A 163 -9.19 6.47 -18.42
CA LEU A 163 -8.43 7.50 -19.12
C LEU A 163 -9.13 7.99 -20.39
N HIS A 164 -9.75 7.08 -21.13
CA HIS A 164 -10.55 7.42 -22.29
C HIS A 164 -11.71 8.35 -21.89
N ASP A 165 -12.41 8.04 -20.80
CA ASP A 165 -13.48 8.90 -20.29
C ASP A 165 -12.95 10.24 -19.78
N LEU A 166 -11.81 10.23 -19.07
CA LEU A 166 -11.15 11.44 -18.57
C LEU A 166 -10.77 12.41 -19.70
N GLN A 167 -10.40 11.89 -20.88
CA GLN A 167 -10.12 12.72 -22.06
C GLN A 167 -11.38 13.37 -22.65
N ARG A 168 -12.56 12.75 -22.50
CA ARG A 168 -13.83 13.24 -23.08
C ARG A 168 -14.56 14.22 -22.18
N SER A 169 -14.50 14.02 -20.86
CA SER A 169 -15.32 14.77 -19.88
C SER A 169 -14.52 15.47 -18.78
N ASP A 170 -13.19 15.48 -18.84
CA ASP A 170 -12.29 15.96 -17.75
C ASP A 170 -12.55 15.29 -16.39
N ALA A 171 -13.37 14.25 -16.35
CA ALA A 171 -13.72 13.47 -15.18
C ALA A 171 -14.01 12.03 -15.59
N SER A 172 -13.65 11.07 -14.74
CA SER A 172 -13.99 9.66 -14.87
C SER A 172 -14.17 9.02 -13.48
N SER A 173 -14.68 7.79 -13.43
CA SER A 173 -14.94 7.11 -12.16
C SER A 173 -14.77 5.60 -12.31
N ILE A 174 -14.20 4.96 -11.29
CA ILE A 174 -14.01 3.51 -11.24
C ILE A 174 -14.79 2.95 -10.04
N TYR A 175 -15.61 1.93 -10.28
CA TYR A 175 -16.43 1.24 -9.29
C TYR A 175 -16.63 -0.23 -9.68
N PRO A 176 -16.66 -1.18 -8.73
CA PRO A 176 -16.43 -1.01 -7.29
C PRO A 176 -14.94 -0.94 -6.94
N MET A 177 -14.60 -0.08 -5.99
CA MET A 177 -13.26 0.01 -5.39
C MET A 177 -13.32 -0.29 -3.91
N THR A 178 -12.41 -1.15 -3.45
CA THR A 178 -12.34 -1.52 -2.03
C THR A 178 -11.03 -1.04 -1.45
N LEU A 179 -11.10 -0.07 -0.53
CA LEU A 179 -9.93 0.45 0.18
C LEU A 179 -10.17 0.43 1.68
N THR A 180 -9.14 0.01 2.42
CA THR A 180 -9.09 0.16 3.86
C THR A 180 -8.61 1.57 4.23
N THR A 181 -9.01 2.08 5.40
CA THR A 181 -8.49 3.34 5.96
C THR A 181 -6.95 3.38 5.97
N ARG A 182 -6.33 2.22 6.16
CA ARG A 182 -4.87 2.09 6.19
C ARG A 182 -4.24 2.18 4.80
N GLN A 183 -4.85 1.57 3.79
CA GLN A 183 -4.44 1.74 2.40
C GLN A 183 -4.55 3.21 1.99
N MET A 184 -5.67 3.88 2.29
CA MET A 184 -5.84 5.31 1.99
C MET A 184 -4.70 6.16 2.58
N LYS A 185 -4.35 5.96 3.86
CA LYS A 185 -3.22 6.66 4.50
C LYS A 185 -1.88 6.36 3.84
N ARG A 186 -1.58 5.08 3.57
CA ARG A 186 -0.34 4.67 2.89
C ARG A 186 -0.20 5.28 1.51
N LEU A 187 -1.33 5.40 0.81
CA LEU A 187 -1.45 5.97 -0.53
C LEU A 187 -1.50 7.51 -0.52
N GLY A 188 -1.42 8.16 0.63
CA GLY A 188 -1.36 9.62 0.72
C GLY A 188 -2.67 10.32 0.40
N PHE A 189 -3.80 9.65 0.63
CA PHE A 189 -5.08 10.35 0.65
C PHE A 189 -5.16 11.22 1.91
N GLN A 190 -5.50 12.50 1.73
CA GLN A 190 -5.63 13.52 2.78
C GLN A 190 -7.09 13.85 3.08
#